data_AF-A0A950IIR4-F1
#
_entry.id   AF-A0A950IIR4-F1
#
_cell.length_a   1.000
_cell.length_b   1.000
_cell.length_c   1.000
_cell.angle_alpha   90.00
_cell.angle_beta   90.00
_cell.angle_gamma   90.00
#
_symmetry.space_group_name_H-M   'P 1'
#
loop_
_entity.id
_entity.type
_entity.pdbx_description
1 polymer ?
#
loop_
_entity_poly.entity_id
_entity_poly.type
_entity_poly.pdbx_seq_one_letter_code
_entity_poly.pdbx_strand_id
1 'polypeptide(L)' 'MRHNLDCAVIKRAHRIATNDPAIGSIQTVKGVFVEGEPAYPGADFREKTHIQIAVFDPSCIKGVFHVPAAR' A
#
# COMPACT_ATOMS: atom_id res chain seq x y z
N MET A 1 -7.89 4.88 9.08
CA MET A 1 -7.17 4.84 7.79
C MET A 1 -7.89 5.78 6.82
N ARG A 2 -7.20 6.79 6.29
CA ARG A 2 -7.78 7.73 5.30
C ARG A 2 -7.34 7.28 3.91
N HIS A 3 -8.01 6.26 3.38
CA HIS A 3 -7.67 5.60 2.12
C HIS A 3 -7.48 6.57 0.94
N ASN A 4 -8.23 7.68 0.93
CA ASN A 4 -8.12 8.71 -0.12
C ASN A 4 -6.80 9.49 -0.06
N LEU A 5 -6.30 9.82 1.13
CA LEU A 5 -5.03 10.52 1.28
C LEU A 5 -3.86 9.60 0.95
N ASP A 6 -3.90 8.35 1.43
CA ASP A 6 -2.87 7.34 1.13
C ASP A 6 -2.81 7.10 -0.39
N CYS A 7 -3.96 6.95 -1.04
CA CYS A 7 -4.06 6.84 -2.50
C CYS A 7 -3.45 8.06 -3.21
N ALA A 8 -3.70 9.28 -2.73
CA ALA A 8 -3.15 10.49 -3.33
C ALA A 8 -1.62 10.56 -3.21
N VAL A 9 -1.07 10.21 -2.05
CA VAL A 9 0.38 10.16 -1.81
C VAL A 9 1.03 9.11 -2.69
N ILE A 10 0.50 7.89 -2.72
CA ILE A 10 1.00 6.79 -3.54
C ILE A 10 0.98 7.15 -5.04
N LYS A 11 -0.11 7.74 -5.53
CA LYS A 11 -0.21 8.23 -6.92
C LYS A 11 0.81 9.35 -7.23
N ARG A 12 1.08 10.24 -6.26
CA ARG A 12 2.10 11.29 -6.44
C ARG A 12 3.50 10.70 -6.50
N ALA A 13 3.84 9.79 -5.58
CA ALA A 13 5.13 9.12 -5.55
C ALA A 13 5.39 8.32 -6.83
N HIS A 14 4.39 7.58 -7.30
CA HIS A 14 4.49 6.83 -8.56
C HIS A 14 4.80 7.73 -9.76
N ARG A 15 4.11 8.88 -9.89
CA ARG A 15 4.41 9.84 -10.96
C ARG A 15 5.84 10.39 -10.90
N ILE A 16 6.35 10.68 -9.71
CA ILE A 16 7.73 11.14 -9.53
C ILE A 16 8.69 10.04 -9.98
N ALA A 17 8.47 8.81 -9.53
CA ALA A 17 9.34 7.67 -9.84
C ALA A 17 9.33 7.30 -11.32
N THR A 18 8.17 7.31 -11.98
CA THR A 18 8.07 7.00 -13.42
C THR A 18 8.67 8.07 -14.33
N ASN A 19 8.80 9.30 -13.83
CA ASN A 19 9.53 10.35 -14.54
C ASN A 19 11.06 10.24 -14.39
N ASP A 20 11.55 9.36 -13.51
CA ASP A 20 12.97 9.08 -13.35
C ASP A 20 13.39 7.95 -14.32
N PRO A 21 14.27 8.24 -15.31
CA PRO A 21 14.73 7.23 -16.26
C PRO A 21 15.46 6.05 -15.60
N ALA A 22 16.03 6.22 -14.40
CA ALA A 22 16.74 5.16 -13.70
C ALA A 22 15.80 4.15 -13.01
N ILE A 23 14.57 4.55 -12.69
CA ILE A 23 13.59 3.70 -12.01
C ILE A 23 12.67 3.01 -13.02
N GLY A 24 12.26 3.73 -14.07
CA GLY A 24 11.35 3.21 -15.09
C GLY A 24 9.90 3.02 -14.60
N SER A 25 9.14 2.16 -15.28
CA SER A 25 7.73 1.95 -14.96
C SER A 25 7.54 1.01 -13.77
N ILE A 26 6.80 1.47 -12.76
CA ILE A 26 6.44 0.66 -11.59
C ILE A 26 5.04 0.08 -11.80
N GLN A 27 4.91 -1.25 -11.77
CA GLN A 27 3.62 -1.92 -11.96
C GLN A 27 2.84 -2.10 -10.65
N THR A 28 3.54 -2.29 -9.53
CA THR A 28 2.94 -2.48 -8.20
C THR A 28 3.90 -2.00 -7.12
N VAL A 29 3.37 -1.41 -6.05
CA VAL A 29 4.14 -1.05 -4.84
C VAL A 29 3.57 -1.76 -3.62
N LYS A 30 4.46 -2.08 -2.67
CA LYS A 30 4.14 -2.62 -1.35
C LYS A 30 4.81 -1.72 -0.30
N GLY A 31 4.01 -1.09 0.55
CA GLY A 31 4.49 -0.20 1.62
C GLY A 31 4.11 -0.73 2.99
N VAL A 32 5.05 -0.65 3.94
CA VAL A 32 4.77 -0.84 5.37
C VAL A 32 4.42 0.52 5.97
N PHE A 33 3.29 0.59 6.66
CA PHE A 33 2.83 1.77 7.37
C PHE A 33 2.85 1.44 8.86
N VAL A 34 3.69 2.13 9.61
CA VAL A 34 3.87 1.92 11.05
C VAL A 34 3.10 3.02 11.77
N GLU A 35 1.97 2.67 12.38
CA GLU A 35 1.03 3.61 12.98
C GLU A 35 0.63 3.18 14.39
N GLY A 36 0.30 4.15 15.24
CA GLY A 36 -0.11 3.92 16.62
C GLY A 36 1.06 3.93 17.60
N GLU A 37 0.83 3.34 18.77
CA GLU A 37 1.82 3.10 19.82
C GLU A 37 2.47 1.72 19.68
N PRO A 38 3.62 1.46 20.32
CA PRO A 38 4.17 0.11 20.43
C PRO A 38 3.12 -0.88 20.92
N ALA A 39 2.94 -2.00 20.21
CA ALA A 39 1.92 -2.99 20.58
C ALA A 39 2.19 -3.64 21.95
N TYR A 40 3.46 -3.65 22.37
CA TYR A 40 3.95 -4.09 23.67
C TYR A 40 5.14 -3.22 24.10
N PRO A 41 5.47 -3.13 25.40
CA PRO A 41 6.65 -2.41 25.85
C PRO A 41 7.93 -2.91 25.16
N GLY A 42 8.64 -2.00 24.49
CA GLY A 42 9.86 -2.31 23.73
C GLY A 42 9.66 -2.93 22.35
N ALA A 43 8.43 -3.05 21.85
CA ALA A 43 8.16 -3.57 20.51
C ALA A 43 8.40 -2.52 19.42
N ASP A 44 9.06 -2.94 18.32
CA ASP A 44 9.25 -2.10 17.13
C ASP A 44 8.02 -2.08 16.19
N PHE A 45 7.08 -3.02 16.38
CA PHE A 45 5.80 -3.00 15.66
C PHE A 45 4.71 -2.37 16.52
N ARG A 46 3.85 -1.62 15.85
CA ARG A 46 2.83 -0.79 16.48
C ARG A 46 1.45 -1.37 16.26
N GLU A 47 0.50 -0.99 17.10
CA GLU A 47 -0.87 -1.53 17.10
C GLU A 47 -1.55 -1.50 15.74
N LYS A 48 -1.25 -0.47 14.93
CA LYS A 48 -1.87 -0.26 13.61
C LYS A 48 -0.86 -0.40 12.48
N THR A 49 0.24 -1.10 12.71
CA THR A 49 1.16 -1.46 11.63
C THR A 49 0.43 -2.29 10.59
N HIS A 50 0.43 -1.84 9.34
CA HIS A 50 -0.26 -2.50 8.25
C HIS A 50 0.53 -2.39 6.95
N ILE A 51 0.23 -3.29 6.02
CA ILE A 51 0.77 -3.25 4.66
C ILE A 51 -0.29 -2.69 3.73
N GLN A 52 0.09 -1.76 2.87
CA GLN A 52 -0.73 -1.38 1.72
C GLN A 52 -0.04 -1.85 0.44
N ILE A 53 -0.84 -2.38 -0.48
CA ILE A 53 -0.42 -2.77 -1.82
C ILE A 53 -1.22 -1.91 -2.80
N ALA A 54 -0.53 -1.24 -3.71
CA ALA A 54 -1.16 -0.50 -4.79
C ALA A 54 -0.67 -1.05 -6.14
N VAL A 55 -1.61 -1.53 -6.94
CA VAL A 55 -1.37 -2.07 -8.28
C VAL A 55 -1.72 -0.97 -9.28
N PHE A 56 -0.74 -0.52 -10.06
CA PHE A 56 -0.92 0.53 -11.08
C PHE A 56 -1.23 -0.06 -12.45
N ASP A 57 -0.69 -1.24 -12.75
CA ASP A 57 -0.95 -2.00 -13.97
C ASP A 57 -1.99 -3.10 -13.68
N PRO A 58 -3.25 -2.95 -14.16
CA PRO A 58 -4.29 -3.93 -13.91
C PRO A 58 -3.99 -5.33 -14.46
N SER A 59 -3.07 -5.48 -15.41
CA SER A 59 -2.66 -6.79 -15.93
C SER A 59 -2.00 -7.68 -14.86
N CYS A 60 -1.50 -7.07 -13.78
CA CYS A 60 -0.98 -7.79 -12.62
C CYS A 60 -2.07 -8.44 -11.75
N ILE A 61 -3.35 -8.09 -11.94
CA ILE A 61 -4.47 -8.64 -11.17
C ILE A 61 -4.99 -9.91 -11.85
N LYS A 62 -4.68 -11.07 -11.26
CA LYS A 62 -5.11 -12.38 -11.79
C LYS A 62 -6.57 -12.73 -11.50
N GLY A 63 -7.15 -12.12 -10.48
CA GLY A 63 -8.52 -12.39 -10.04
C GLY A 63 -8.87 -11.62 -8.78
N VAL A 64 -10.16 -11.37 -8.58
CA VAL A 64 -10.71 -10.73 -7.39
C VAL A 64 -11.68 -11.71 -6.74
N PHE A 65 -11.43 -12.03 -5.47
CA PHE A 65 -12.26 -12.95 -4.70
C PHE A 65 -12.96 -12.16 -3.60
N HIS A 66 -14.29 -12.23 -3.58
CA HIS A 66 -15.09 -11.61 -2.55
C HIS A 66 -15.49 -12.65 -1.50
N VAL A 67 -15.39 -12.28 -0.22
CA VAL A 67 -15.91 -13.14 0.86
C VAL A 67 -17.44 -13.15 0.75
N PRO A 68 -18.10 -14.32 0.71
CA PRO A 68 -19.55 -14.40 0.72
C PRO A 68 -20.11 -13.68 1.95
N ALA A 69 -21.27 -13.04 1.81
CA ALA A 69 -21.98 -12.54 2.99
C ALA A 69 -22.22 -13.70 3.96
N ALA A 70 -21.95 -13.48 5.25
CA ALA A 70 -22.26 -14.46 6.28
C ALA A 70 -23.75 -14.82 6.19
N ARG A 71 -24.04 -16.11 6.16
CA ARG A 71 -25.42 -16.62 6.10
C ARG A 71 -26.13 -16.44 7.43
#